data_AF-A0A364Y615-F1
#
_entry.id   AF-A0A364Y615-F1
#
_cell.length_a   1.000
_cell.length_b   1.000
_cell.length_c   1.000
_cell.angle_alpha   90.00
_cell.angle_beta   90.00
_cell.angle_gamma   90.00
#
_symmetry.space_group_name_H-M   'P 1'
#
loop_
_entity.id
_entity.type
_entity.pdbx_description
1 polymer ?
#
loop_
_entity_poly.entity_id
_entity_poly.type
_entity_poly.pdbx_seq_one_letter_code
_entity_poly.pdbx_strand_id
1 'polypeptide(L)'
;MNVTNDVTFTLLIVAGITVNLLEGLRLNLIVVIKKLCSMMDTCQLKQKLDELEVSSDAYSLDGTLSPDRMILFYDFKEWIVLYVDQEGERNNVKTFSSESEACAYLYNYYKLR
;
A
#
# COMPACT_ATOMS: atom_id res chain seq x y z
N MET A 1 39.66 25.70 -38.34
CA MET A 1 38.45 24.86 -38.18
C MET A 1 38.61 24.09 -36.88
N ASN A 2 37.83 24.43 -35.86
CA ASN A 2 38.07 24.00 -34.47
C ASN A 2 37.31 22.71 -34.17
N VAL A 3 37.83 21.58 -34.68
CA VAL A 3 37.23 20.24 -34.56
C VAL A 3 37.11 19.80 -33.09
N THR A 4 37.98 20.31 -32.21
CA THR A 4 38.00 19.98 -30.78
C THR A 4 36.77 20.49 -30.02
N ASN A 5 36.21 21.65 -30.40
CA ASN A 5 35.05 22.22 -29.70
C ASN A 5 33.76 21.42 -29.95
N ASP A 6 33.65 20.81 -31.13
CA ASP A 6 32.47 20.04 -31.56
C ASP A 6 32.37 18.69 -30.81
N VAL A 7 33.52 18.02 -30.64
CA VAL A 7 33.61 16.76 -29.89
C VAL A 7 33.33 16.99 -28.40
N THR A 8 33.86 18.09 -27.81
CA THR A 8 33.59 18.42 -26.40
C THR A 8 32.13 18.75 -26.13
N PHE A 9 31.46 19.40 -27.08
CA PHE A 9 30.04 19.76 -26.95
C PHE A 9 29.16 18.51 -27.02
N THR A 10 29.46 17.60 -27.95
CA THR A 10 28.77 16.31 -28.07
C THR A 10 28.94 15.46 -26.80
N LEU A 11 30.15 15.41 -26.22
CA LEU A 11 30.42 14.66 -24.99
C LEU A 11 29.61 15.19 -23.79
N LEU A 12 29.50 16.52 -23.66
CA LEU A 12 28.72 17.18 -22.61
C LEU A 12 27.22 16.86 -22.72
N ILE A 13 26.68 16.85 -23.94
CA ILE A 13 25.28 16.51 -24.19
C ILE A 13 25.02 15.03 -23.83
N VAL A 14 25.87 14.11 -24.28
CA VAL A 14 25.72 12.67 -23.98
C VAL A 14 25.84 12.41 -22.47
N ALA A 15 26.78 13.06 -21.79
CA ALA A 15 26.92 12.97 -20.33
C ALA A 15 25.68 13.52 -19.61
N GLY A 16 25.14 14.67 -20.04
CA GLY A 16 23.92 15.25 -19.47
C GLY A 16 22.67 14.36 -19.66
N ILE A 17 22.51 13.76 -20.85
CA ILE A 17 21.39 12.83 -21.13
C ILE A 17 21.50 11.56 -20.27
N THR A 18 22.70 10.99 -20.15
CA THR A 18 22.91 9.77 -19.36
C THR A 18 22.67 9.99 -17.86
N VAL A 19 23.09 11.13 -17.31
CA VAL A 19 22.82 11.50 -15.91
C VAL A 19 21.31 11.65 -15.65
N ASN A 20 20.59 12.37 -16.50
CA ASN A 20 19.14 12.55 -16.35
C ASN A 20 18.36 11.24 -16.46
N LEU A 21 18.76 10.35 -17.40
CA LEU A 21 18.14 9.04 -17.55
C LEU A 21 18.38 8.16 -16.31
N LEU A 22 19.59 8.20 -15.75
CA LEU A 22 19.94 7.43 -14.55
C LEU A 22 19.18 7.91 -13.30
N GLU A 23 19.05 9.23 -13.12
CA GLU A 23 18.27 9.82 -12.02
C GLU A 23 16.77 9.50 -12.14
N GLY A 24 16.22 9.54 -13.36
CA GLY A 24 14.84 9.10 -13.61
C GLY A 24 14.60 7.62 -13.27
N LEU A 25 15.52 6.73 -13.64
CA LEU A 25 15.46 5.30 -13.28
C LEU A 25 15.57 5.08 -11.76
N ARG A 26 16.45 5.83 -11.09
CA ARG A 26 16.60 5.79 -9.61
C ARG A 26 15.33 6.21 -8.90
N LEU A 27 14.71 7.32 -9.31
CA LEU A 27 13.46 7.80 -8.71
C LEU A 27 12.34 6.77 -8.88
N ASN A 28 12.17 6.19 -10.07
CA ASN A 28 11.19 5.13 -10.30
C ASN A 28 11.45 3.91 -9.43
N LEU A 29 12.71 3.47 -9.31
CA LEU A 29 13.07 2.33 -8.48
C LEU A 29 12.78 2.60 -6.99
N ILE A 30 13.09 3.80 -6.48
CA ILE A 30 12.77 4.20 -5.10
C ILE A 30 11.26 4.20 -4.86
N VAL A 31 10.46 4.70 -5.81
CA VAL A 31 9.00 4.70 -5.72
C VAL A 31 8.45 3.27 -5.70
N VAL A 32 8.95 2.39 -6.57
CA VAL A 32 8.56 0.98 -6.62
C VAL A 32 8.96 0.26 -5.33
N ILE A 33 10.18 0.45 -4.84
CA ILE A 33 10.65 -0.15 -3.58
C ILE A 33 9.83 0.37 -2.39
N LYS A 34 9.57 1.68 -2.30
CA LYS A 34 8.70 2.23 -1.26
C LYS A 34 7.29 1.64 -1.31
N LYS A 35 6.74 1.46 -2.51
CA LYS A 35 5.43 0.84 -2.69
C LYS A 35 5.43 -0.62 -2.24
N LEU A 36 6.41 -1.41 -2.70
CA LEU A 36 6.60 -2.81 -2.31
C LEU A 36 6.83 -2.98 -0.80
N CYS A 37 7.65 -2.13 -0.17
CA CYS A 37 7.91 -2.16 1.28
C CYS A 37 6.71 -1.67 2.11
N SER A 38 5.73 -0.98 1.51
CA SER A 38 4.50 -0.58 2.18
C SER A 38 3.37 -1.60 2.05
N MET A 39 3.58 -2.69 1.29
CA MET A 39 2.55 -3.70 1.07
C MET A 39 2.32 -4.47 2.36
N MET A 40 1.21 -4.17 3.02
CA MET A 40 0.81 -4.80 4.27
C MET A 40 -0.16 -5.93 4.00
N ASP A 41 0.25 -7.16 4.30
CA ASP A 41 -0.64 -8.32 4.26
C ASP A 41 -1.40 -8.51 5.58
N THR A 42 -2.32 -9.47 5.61
CA THR A 42 -3.10 -9.86 6.80
C THR A 42 -2.23 -10.29 8.00
N CYS A 43 -1.07 -10.90 7.77
CA CYS A 43 -0.16 -11.31 8.84
C CYS A 43 0.48 -10.09 9.52
N GLN A 44 1.01 -9.17 8.72
CA GLN A 44 1.56 -7.90 9.21
C GLN A 44 0.50 -7.03 9.88
N LEU A 45 -0.72 -7.01 9.32
CA LEU A 45 -1.84 -6.30 9.94
C LEU A 45 -2.13 -6.86 11.34
N LYS A 46 -2.23 -8.19 11.47
CA LYS A 46 -2.47 -8.83 12.77
C LYS A 46 -1.42 -8.42 13.80
N GLN A 47 -0.14 -8.53 13.45
CA GLN A 47 0.95 -8.11 14.34
C GLN A 47 0.81 -6.66 14.79
N LYS A 48 0.50 -5.75 13.86
CA LYS A 48 0.33 -4.33 14.17
C LYS A 48 -0.91 -4.04 15.02
N LEU A 49 -1.99 -4.81 14.87
CA LEU A 49 -3.18 -4.70 15.73
C LEU A 49 -2.88 -5.22 17.14
N ASP A 50 -2.11 -6.31 17.24
CA ASP A 50 -1.63 -6.84 18.53
C ASP A 50 -0.73 -5.81 19.23
N GLU A 51 0.16 -5.13 18.51
CA GLU A 51 1.01 -4.03 19.01
C GLU A 51 0.20 -2.79 19.46
N LEU A 52 -1.00 -2.59 18.90
CA LEU A 52 -1.95 -1.55 19.31
C LEU A 52 -2.90 -2.02 20.44
N GLU A 53 -2.72 -3.24 20.97
CA GLU A 53 -3.59 -3.84 21.98
C GLU A 53 -5.07 -3.92 21.55
N VAL A 54 -5.33 -4.02 20.24
CA VAL A 54 -6.69 -4.21 19.71
C VAL A 54 -7.12 -5.65 20.01
N SER A 55 -8.25 -5.81 20.69
CA SER A 55 -8.80 -7.15 20.96
C SER A 55 -9.04 -7.92 19.67
N SER A 56 -8.64 -9.20 19.65
CA SER A 56 -8.90 -10.12 18.54
C SER A 56 -10.38 -10.31 18.24
N ASP A 57 -11.27 -10.04 19.20
CA ASP A 57 -12.71 -10.13 19.00
C ASP A 57 -13.27 -8.93 18.22
N ALA A 58 -12.54 -7.82 18.17
CA ALA A 58 -12.97 -6.59 17.50
C ALA A 58 -12.87 -6.68 15.97
N TYR A 59 -12.16 -7.68 15.44
CA TYR A 59 -11.95 -7.83 14.01
C TYR A 59 -11.95 -9.29 13.53
N SER A 60 -12.06 -9.47 12.22
CA SER A 60 -12.03 -10.76 11.52
C SER A 60 -11.23 -10.60 10.22
N LEU A 61 -10.09 -11.30 10.11
CA LEU A 61 -9.19 -11.24 8.94
C LEU A 61 -9.31 -12.44 8.00
N ASP A 62 -10.03 -13.48 8.42
CA ASP A 62 -10.28 -14.70 7.65
C ASP A 62 -11.58 -14.60 6.83
N GLY A 63 -12.28 -13.46 6.91
CA GLY A 63 -13.56 -13.22 6.26
C GLY A 63 -14.76 -13.81 7.00
N THR A 64 -14.59 -14.33 8.22
CA THR A 64 -15.71 -14.83 9.02
C THR A 64 -16.67 -13.69 9.35
N LEU A 65 -17.91 -13.80 8.86
CA LEU A 65 -19.02 -12.90 9.17
C LEU A 65 -19.52 -13.16 10.59
N SER A 66 -19.22 -12.25 11.52
CA SER A 66 -19.69 -12.32 12.90
C SER A 66 -20.11 -10.92 13.35
N PRO A 67 -21.12 -10.82 14.25
CA PRO A 67 -21.59 -9.54 14.75
C PRO A 67 -20.54 -8.84 15.62
N ASP A 68 -20.75 -7.53 15.76
CA ASP A 68 -20.00 -6.60 16.62
C ASP A 68 -18.50 -6.50 16.32
N ARG A 69 -18.11 -6.59 15.03
CA ARG A 69 -16.70 -6.54 14.63
C ARG A 69 -16.46 -6.01 13.22
N MET A 70 -15.24 -5.54 12.99
CA MET A 70 -14.75 -5.20 11.65
C MET A 70 -14.31 -6.46 10.90
N ILE A 71 -14.63 -6.55 9.62
CA ILE A 71 -14.40 -7.74 8.82
C ILE A 71 -13.66 -7.33 7.56
N LEU A 72 -12.53 -7.98 7.33
CA LEU A 72 -11.79 -7.96 6.08
C LEU A 72 -12.11 -9.25 5.32
N PHE A 73 -12.66 -9.13 4.12
CA PHE A 73 -12.94 -10.29 3.27
C PHE A 73 -12.68 -9.98 1.79
N TYR A 74 -12.42 -11.02 1.00
CA TYR A 74 -12.24 -10.92 -0.44
C TYR A 74 -13.43 -11.56 -1.16
N ASP A 75 -14.11 -10.82 -2.04
CA ASP A 75 -15.33 -11.27 -2.73
C ASP A 75 -15.07 -11.92 -4.10
N PHE A 76 -13.85 -12.44 -4.31
CA PHE A 76 -13.30 -12.91 -5.59
C PHE A 76 -12.93 -11.82 -6.60
N LYS A 77 -13.28 -10.55 -6.36
CA LYS A 77 -12.99 -9.42 -7.26
C LYS A 77 -12.26 -8.29 -6.56
N GLU A 78 -12.71 -7.91 -5.37
CA GLU A 78 -12.28 -6.76 -4.59
C GLU A 78 -12.11 -7.16 -3.12
N TRP A 79 -11.24 -6.43 -2.43
CA TRP A 79 -11.09 -6.52 -0.99
C TRP A 79 -12.10 -5.60 -0.31
N ILE A 80 -12.81 -6.10 0.68
CA ILE A 80 -13.89 -5.37 1.34
C ILE A 80 -13.61 -5.30 2.84
N VAL A 81 -13.72 -4.10 3.39
CA VAL A 81 -13.74 -3.84 4.83
C VAL A 81 -15.14 -3.38 5.21
N LEU A 82 -15.79 -4.07 6.13
CA LEU A 82 -17.10 -3.68 6.65
C LEU A 82 -17.19 -3.91 8.15
N TYR A 83 -18.13 -3.22 8.79
CA TYR A 83 -18.53 -3.50 10.16
C TYR A 83 -19.86 -4.26 10.13
N VAL A 84 -19.98 -5.32 10.93
CA VAL A 84 -21.27 -5.98 11.17
C VAL A 84 -21.70 -5.61 12.58
N ASP A 85 -22.87 -5.02 12.75
CA ASP A 85 -23.41 -4.71 14.07
C ASP A 85 -24.06 -5.94 14.74
N GLN A 86 -24.67 -5.74 15.90
CA GLN A 86 -25.30 -6.80 16.67
C GLN A 86 -26.54 -7.40 16.00
N GLU A 87 -27.21 -6.62 15.14
CA GLU A 87 -28.40 -7.05 14.39
C GLU A 87 -28.01 -7.75 13.07
N GLY A 88 -26.71 -7.74 12.73
CA GLY A 88 -26.18 -8.33 11.51
C GLY A 88 -26.15 -7.34 10.33
N GLU A 89 -26.49 -6.07 10.57
CA GLU A 89 -26.50 -5.04 9.53
C GLU A 89 -25.07 -4.61 9.19
N ARG A 90 -24.84 -4.39 7.89
CA ARG A 90 -23.51 -4.08 7.35
C ARG A 90 -23.34 -2.58 7.26
N ASN A 91 -22.41 -2.07 8.02
CA ASN A 91 -22.10 -0.65 8.12
C ASN A 91 -20.67 -0.36 7.63
N ASN A 92 -20.40 0.90 7.26
CA ASN A 92 -19.06 1.38 6.89
C ASN A 92 -18.32 0.54 5.84
N VAL A 93 -19.05 0.06 4.83
CA VAL A 93 -18.49 -0.75 3.74
C VAL A 93 -17.55 0.10 2.88
N LYS A 94 -16.31 -0.36 2.74
CA LYS A 94 -15.36 0.14 1.74
C LYS A 94 -14.78 -1.01 0.92
N THR A 95 -14.60 -0.77 -0.36
CA THR A 95 -13.94 -1.71 -1.27
C THR A 95 -12.59 -1.19 -1.75
N PHE A 96 -11.68 -2.12 -2.03
CA PHE A 96 -10.29 -1.88 -2.38
C PHE A 96 -9.84 -2.85 -3.47
N SER A 97 -8.88 -2.41 -4.28
CA SER A 97 -8.35 -3.21 -5.38
C SER A 97 -7.29 -4.22 -4.94
N SER A 98 -6.76 -4.06 -3.74
CA SER A 98 -5.66 -4.89 -3.22
C SER A 98 -5.78 -5.15 -1.72
N GLU A 99 -5.24 -6.28 -1.28
CA GLU A 99 -5.18 -6.67 0.14
C GLU A 99 -4.49 -5.58 0.95
N SER A 100 -3.38 -5.05 0.41
CA SER A 100 -2.60 -4.04 1.10
C SER A 100 -3.34 -2.74 1.37
N GLU A 101 -4.17 -2.29 0.43
CA GLU A 101 -4.97 -1.08 0.63
C GLU A 101 -6.03 -1.30 1.71
N ALA A 102 -6.67 -2.46 1.69
CA ALA A 102 -7.69 -2.83 2.68
C ALA A 102 -7.08 -3.00 4.08
N CYS A 103 -5.95 -3.70 4.19
CA CYS A 103 -5.22 -3.85 5.43
C CYS A 103 -4.78 -2.49 5.99
N ALA A 104 -4.22 -1.62 5.14
CA ALA A 104 -3.80 -0.28 5.56
C ALA A 104 -4.97 0.56 6.06
N TYR A 105 -6.12 0.48 5.39
CA TYR A 105 -7.35 1.14 5.84
C TYR A 105 -7.80 0.64 7.22
N LEU A 106 -7.86 -0.68 7.41
CA LEU A 106 -8.29 -1.29 8.68
C LEU A 106 -7.35 -0.93 9.84
N TYR A 107 -6.04 -0.97 9.62
CA TYR A 107 -5.07 -0.52 10.63
C TYR A 107 -5.27 0.95 11.02
N ASN A 108 -5.42 1.84 10.02
CA ASN A 108 -5.63 3.26 10.28
C ASN A 108 -6.95 3.55 11.01
N TYR A 109 -7.99 2.73 10.80
CA TYR A 109 -9.25 2.85 11.52
C TYR A 109 -9.07 2.66 13.04
N TYR A 110 -8.28 1.67 13.45
CA TYR A 110 -7.98 1.46 14.88
C TYR A 110 -6.96 2.45 15.42
N LYS A 111 -5.92 2.79 14.65
CA LYS A 111 -4.88 3.73 15.08
C LYS A 111 -5.41 5.14 15.38
N LEU A 112 -6.51 5.55 14.74
CA LEU A 112 -7.11 6.88 14.90
C LEU A 112 -8.15 6.96 16.04
N ARG A 113 -8.40 5.86 16.75
CA ARG A 113 -9.29 5.80 17.91
C ARG A 113 -8.48 5.74 19.21
#